data_AF-M6Q4Q4-F1
#
_entry.id   AF-M6Q4Q4-F1
#
_cell.length_a   1.000
_cell.length_b   1.000
_cell.length_c   1.000
_cell.angle_alpha   90.00
_cell.angle_beta   90.00
_cell.angle_gamma   90.00
#
_symmetry.space_group_name_H-M   'P 1'
#
loop_
_entity.id
_entity.type
_entity.pdbx_description
1 polymer ?
#
loop_
_entity_poly.entity_id
_entity_poly.type
_entity_poly.pdbx_seq_one_letter_code
_entity_poly.pdbx_strand_id
1 'polypeptide(L)'
;MRIDSIQDYTSKLNLAEKPEVKSLIHIENSNKEKRNVSFPELLRKEFNEKFSGKISSSEIRMPHNIKEETAADPYRKKLYSASVEFESIFVKMMLTEMKKTVEKSGLIDGGHAEEIFEDMLYDEYSKNLSANSSLGLAEQIYQSLSSNLPPVNAGIRADRKV
;
A
#
# COMPACT_ATOMS: atom_id res chain seq x y z
N MET A 1 39.69 -40.11 18.70
CA MET A 1 38.48 -39.30 18.46
C MET A 1 38.91 -37.84 18.52
N ARG A 2 38.93 -37.11 17.40
CA ARG A 2 39.25 -35.67 17.36
C ARG A 2 37.93 -34.92 17.15
N ILE A 3 37.56 -34.06 18.09
CA ILE A 3 36.25 -33.39 18.16
C ILE A 3 36.31 -31.96 17.59
N ASP A 4 37.48 -31.50 17.14
CA ASP A 4 37.68 -30.08 16.82
C ASP A 4 37.72 -29.78 15.32
N SER A 5 36.64 -30.07 14.60
CA SER A 5 36.41 -29.43 13.29
C SER A 5 34.96 -28.98 13.17
N ILE A 6 34.66 -27.82 13.73
CA ILE A 6 33.43 -27.10 13.43
C ILE A 6 33.54 -26.64 11.98
N GLN A 7 32.64 -27.12 11.11
CA GLN A 7 32.58 -26.66 9.73
C GLN A 7 32.11 -25.20 9.72
N ASP A 8 32.92 -24.31 9.16
CA ASP A 8 32.56 -22.90 9.00
C ASP A 8 31.46 -22.76 7.93
N TYR A 9 30.21 -22.59 8.38
CA TYR A 9 29.05 -22.41 7.53
C TYR A 9 28.71 -20.93 7.24
N THR A 10 29.54 -19.99 7.70
CA THR A 10 29.38 -18.54 7.52
C THR A 10 29.26 -18.16 6.04
N SER A 11 30.05 -18.77 5.16
CA SER A 11 30.01 -18.57 3.71
C SER A 11 28.75 -19.12 3.03
N LYS A 12 28.10 -20.15 3.60
CA LYS A 12 26.83 -20.69 3.08
C LYS A 12 25.63 -19.82 3.44
N LEU A 13 25.73 -19.03 4.52
CA LEU A 13 24.71 -18.05 4.91
C LEU A 13 24.83 -16.72 4.17
N ASN A 14 26.02 -16.38 3.68
CA ASN A 14 26.25 -15.15 2.92
C ASN A 14 25.63 -15.25 1.52
N LEU A 15 24.32 -14.99 1.48
CA LEU A 15 23.51 -15.03 0.27
C LEU A 15 24.06 -14.10 -0.84
N ALA A 16 24.74 -13.02 -0.46
CA ALA A 16 25.37 -12.06 -1.37
C ALA A 16 26.60 -12.60 -2.13
N GLU A 17 27.28 -13.62 -1.60
CA GLU A 17 28.47 -14.21 -2.23
C GLU A 17 28.11 -15.32 -3.22
N LYS A 18 26.87 -15.80 -3.21
CA LYS A 18 26.39 -16.76 -4.20
C LYS A 18 26.50 -16.15 -5.61
N PRO A 19 27.03 -16.89 -6.60
CA PRO A 19 27.24 -16.37 -7.94
C PRO A 19 25.93 -15.87 -8.60
N GLU A 20 24.82 -16.54 -8.30
CA GLU A 20 23.46 -16.18 -8.73
C GLU A 20 23.01 -14.82 -8.18
N VAL A 21 23.30 -14.53 -6.92
CA VAL A 21 22.90 -13.28 -6.25
C VAL A 21 23.88 -12.17 -6.60
N LYS A 22 25.16 -12.51 -6.76
CA LYS A 22 26.20 -11.58 -7.20
C LYS A 22 25.88 -11.06 -8.60
N SER A 23 25.49 -11.90 -9.56
CA SER A 23 25.08 -11.42 -10.89
C SER A 23 23.85 -10.48 -10.82
N LEU A 24 22.87 -10.79 -9.97
CA LEU A 24 21.72 -9.91 -9.72
C LEU A 24 22.12 -8.57 -9.09
N ILE A 25 23.07 -8.55 -8.15
CA ILE A 25 23.63 -7.32 -7.57
C ILE A 25 24.37 -6.50 -8.63
N HIS A 26 25.09 -7.13 -9.56
CA HIS A 26 25.75 -6.44 -10.67
C HIS A 26 24.73 -5.90 -11.69
N ILE A 27 23.63 -6.62 -11.92
CA ILE A 27 22.50 -6.16 -12.75
C ILE A 27 21.78 -4.97 -12.08
N GLU A 28 21.57 -5.02 -10.77
CA GLU A 28 21.00 -3.91 -10.01
C GLU A 28 21.93 -2.69 -10.04
N ASN A 29 23.23 -2.89 -9.76
CA ASN A 29 24.24 -1.83 -9.76
C ASN A 29 24.47 -1.21 -11.15
N SER A 30 24.41 -2.00 -12.24
CA SER A 30 24.43 -1.47 -13.61
C SER A 30 23.13 -0.77 -14.00
N ASN A 31 21.98 -1.18 -13.46
CA ASN A 31 20.74 -0.40 -13.56
C ASN A 31 20.75 0.85 -12.68
N LYS A 32 21.61 0.94 -11.64
CA LYS A 32 21.78 2.19 -10.88
C LYS A 32 22.34 3.33 -11.72
N GLU A 33 23.17 3.04 -12.72
CA GLU A 33 23.72 4.06 -13.62
C GLU A 33 22.69 4.56 -14.65
N LYS A 34 21.60 3.81 -14.89
CA LYS A 34 20.48 4.20 -15.77
C LYS A 34 19.34 4.92 -15.04
N ARG A 35 19.57 5.35 -13.80
CA ARG A 35 18.54 5.91 -12.91
C ARG A 35 18.08 7.29 -13.36
N ASN A 36 17.06 7.31 -14.20
CA ASN A 36 15.98 8.30 -14.16
C ASN A 36 14.65 7.72 -14.64
N VAL A 37 14.50 6.39 -14.71
CA VAL A 37 13.25 5.74 -15.12
C VAL A 37 12.81 4.74 -14.07
N SER A 38 11.61 4.98 -13.53
CA SER A 38 11.01 4.15 -12.48
C SER A 38 10.56 2.80 -13.08
N PHE A 39 10.50 1.72 -12.29
CA PHE A 39 10.04 0.41 -12.78
C PHE A 39 8.63 0.46 -13.44
N PRO A 40 7.65 1.20 -12.89
CA PRO A 40 6.38 1.49 -13.57
C PRO A 40 6.54 2.15 -14.95
N GLU A 41 7.60 2.92 -15.15
CA GLU A 41 7.90 3.63 -16.40
C GLU A 41 8.50 2.70 -17.46
N LEU A 42 9.33 1.74 -17.03
CA LEU A 42 9.81 0.64 -17.87
C LEU A 42 8.66 -0.28 -18.30
N LEU A 43 7.78 -0.62 -17.36
CA LEU A 43 6.56 -1.37 -17.66
C LEU A 43 5.69 -0.60 -18.66
N ARG A 44 5.51 0.70 -18.47
CA ARG A 44 4.76 1.54 -19.40
C ARG A 44 5.37 1.54 -20.80
N LYS A 45 6.69 1.58 -20.91
CA LYS A 45 7.40 1.56 -22.21
C LYS A 45 7.25 0.21 -22.91
N GLU A 46 7.52 -0.89 -22.22
CA GLU A 46 7.36 -2.23 -22.80
C GLU A 46 5.90 -2.55 -23.12
N PHE A 47 4.97 -2.11 -22.27
CA PHE A 47 3.54 -2.32 -22.48
C PHE A 47 3.06 -1.56 -23.72
N ASN A 48 3.44 -0.29 -23.86
CA ASN A 48 3.04 0.51 -25.01
C ASN A 48 3.62 -0.02 -26.32
N GLU A 49 4.86 -0.54 -26.33
CA GLU A 49 5.40 -1.17 -27.54
C GLU A 49 4.75 -2.50 -27.91
N LYS A 50 4.42 -3.35 -26.93
CA LYS A 50 3.93 -4.72 -27.19
C LYS A 50 2.41 -4.82 -27.34
N PHE A 51 1.66 -3.91 -26.72
CA PHE A 51 0.19 -3.99 -26.64
C PHE A 51 -0.57 -2.79 -27.23
N SER A 52 0.13 -1.76 -27.75
CA SER A 52 -0.51 -0.66 -28.47
C SER A 52 -1.37 -1.18 -29.62
N GLY A 53 -2.65 -0.79 -29.62
CA GLY A 53 -3.65 -1.14 -30.64
C GLY A 53 -4.34 -2.49 -30.46
N LYS A 54 -3.94 -3.32 -29.48
CA LYS A 54 -4.57 -4.62 -29.19
C LYS A 54 -5.44 -4.64 -27.94
N ILE A 55 -5.26 -3.67 -27.05
CA ILE A 55 -5.97 -3.55 -25.77
C ILE A 55 -6.46 -2.11 -25.64
N SER A 56 -7.69 -1.89 -25.14
CA SER A 56 -8.22 -0.54 -24.95
C SER A 56 -7.43 0.18 -23.86
N SER A 57 -7.11 1.46 -24.09
CA SER A 57 -6.38 2.28 -23.12
C SER A 57 -7.10 2.41 -21.77
N SER A 58 -8.42 2.22 -21.75
CA SER A 58 -9.26 2.19 -20.56
C SER A 58 -9.09 0.92 -19.69
N GLU A 59 -8.58 -0.17 -20.26
CA GLU A 59 -8.38 -1.44 -19.55
C GLU A 59 -7.00 -1.50 -18.87
N ILE A 60 -6.10 -0.57 -19.21
CA ILE A 60 -4.75 -0.49 -18.67
C ILE A 60 -4.79 0.23 -17.32
N ARG A 61 -4.86 -0.53 -16.22
CA ARG A 61 -4.64 0.01 -14.88
C ARG A 61 -3.14 -0.02 -14.57
N MET A 62 -2.49 1.15 -14.60
CA MET A 62 -1.12 1.30 -14.12
C MET A 62 -1.08 0.98 -12.62
N PRO A 63 -0.10 0.19 -12.13
CA PRO A 63 0.09 0.02 -10.70
C PRO A 63 0.46 1.37 -10.08
N HIS A 64 -0.48 1.97 -9.34
CA HIS A 64 -0.24 3.21 -8.62
C HIS A 64 0.51 2.89 -7.34
N ASN A 65 1.75 3.38 -7.22
CA ASN A 65 2.51 3.24 -5.99
C ASN A 65 2.14 4.34 -5.00
N ILE A 66 0.96 4.21 -4.39
CA ILE A 66 0.38 5.18 -3.44
C ILE A 66 1.38 5.50 -2.31
N LYS A 67 2.19 4.52 -1.89
CA LYS A 67 3.23 4.71 -0.86
C LYS A 67 4.33 5.68 -1.29
N GLU A 68 4.78 5.63 -2.54
CA GLU A 68 5.77 6.57 -3.07
C GLU A 68 5.18 7.98 -3.25
N GLU A 69 3.94 8.07 -3.74
CA GLU A 69 3.27 9.35 -3.95
C GLU A 69 2.99 10.10 -2.64
N THR A 70 2.51 9.38 -1.63
CA THR A 70 2.24 9.93 -0.29
C THR A 70 3.52 10.27 0.47
N ALA A 71 4.65 9.59 0.17
CA ALA A 71 5.95 9.94 0.72
C ALA A 71 6.57 11.18 0.06
N ALA A 72 6.29 11.38 -1.24
CA ALA A 72 6.84 12.48 -2.01
C ALA A 72 6.08 13.81 -1.84
N ASP A 73 4.76 13.76 -1.69
CA ASP A 73 3.90 14.95 -1.60
C ASP A 73 3.06 14.96 -0.31
N PRO A 74 3.23 15.95 0.59
CA PRO A 74 2.42 16.07 1.80
C PRO A 74 0.93 16.28 1.51
N TYR A 75 0.55 16.86 0.37
CA TYR A 75 -0.85 17.00 -0.02
C TYR A 75 -1.47 15.64 -0.34
N ARG A 76 -0.77 14.80 -1.10
CA ARG A 76 -1.20 13.43 -1.39
C ARG A 76 -1.30 12.57 -0.14
N LYS A 77 -0.40 12.75 0.84
CA LYS A 77 -0.51 12.10 2.15
C LYS A 77 -1.82 12.46 2.87
N LYS A 78 -2.20 13.74 2.88
CA LYS A 78 -3.48 14.19 3.47
C LYS A 78 -4.68 13.63 2.72
N LEU A 79 -4.62 13.60 1.38
CA LEU A 79 -5.66 13.03 0.55
C LEU A 79 -5.87 11.54 0.85
N TYR A 80 -4.78 10.78 0.99
CA TYR A 80 -4.86 9.38 1.38
C TYR A 80 -5.43 9.19 2.79
N SER A 81 -5.00 10.01 3.77
CA SER A 81 -5.56 10.00 5.13
C SER A 81 -7.08 10.23 5.13
N ALA A 82 -7.55 11.24 4.40
CA ALA A 82 -8.98 11.51 4.24
C ALA A 82 -9.72 10.35 3.55
N SER A 83 -9.07 9.67 2.61
CA SER A 83 -9.65 8.49 1.95
C SER A 83 -9.81 7.32 2.92
N VAL A 84 -8.84 7.10 3.82
CA VAL A 84 -8.91 6.09 4.89
C VAL A 84 -9.99 6.44 5.92
N GLU A 85 -10.12 7.71 6.30
CA GLU A 85 -11.20 8.17 7.17
C GLU A 85 -12.57 7.91 6.54
N PHE A 86 -12.71 8.13 5.23
CA PHE A 86 -13.95 7.85 4.53
C PHE A 86 -14.27 6.34 4.50
N GLU A 87 -13.26 5.50 4.29
CA GLU A 87 -13.42 4.05 4.41
C GLU A 87 -13.89 3.64 5.81
N SER A 88 -13.40 4.29 6.88
CA SER A 88 -13.83 3.99 8.25
C SER A 88 -15.32 4.25 8.47
N ILE A 89 -15.87 5.32 7.89
CA ILE A 89 -17.31 5.60 7.96
C ILE A 89 -18.09 4.49 7.26
N PHE A 90 -17.64 4.05 6.09
CA PHE A 90 -18.28 2.97 5.35
C PHE A 90 -18.22 1.64 6.11
N VAL A 91 -17.07 1.30 6.69
CA VAL A 91 -16.90 0.10 7.53
C VAL A 91 -17.83 0.18 8.74
N LYS A 92 -17.95 1.35 9.38
CA LYS A 92 -18.91 1.53 10.48
C LYS A 92 -20.33 1.23 10.01
N MET A 93 -20.76 1.78 8.86
CA MET A 93 -22.09 1.50 8.31
C MET A 93 -22.31 0.01 8.08
N MET A 94 -21.32 -0.68 7.51
CA MET A 94 -21.36 -2.14 7.31
C MET A 94 -21.52 -2.89 8.63
N LEU A 95 -20.69 -2.55 9.63
CA LEU A 95 -20.73 -3.17 10.96
C LEU A 95 -22.07 -2.92 11.66
N THR A 96 -22.65 -1.73 11.51
CA THR A 96 -23.98 -1.39 12.03
C THR A 96 -25.07 -2.23 11.39
N GLU A 97 -25.05 -2.41 10.06
CA GLU A 97 -26.02 -3.29 9.40
C GLU A 97 -25.83 -4.76 9.81
N MET A 98 -24.59 -5.23 9.97
CA MET A 98 -24.32 -6.56 10.49
C MET A 98 -24.85 -6.73 11.92
N LYS A 99 -24.64 -5.74 12.81
CA LYS A 99 -25.19 -5.72 14.18
C LYS A 99 -26.71 -5.88 14.18
N LYS A 100 -27.43 -5.21 13.28
CA LYS A 100 -28.90 -5.32 13.18
C LYS A 100 -29.39 -6.73 12.81
N THR A 101 -28.55 -7.55 12.18
CA THR A 101 -28.91 -8.94 11.82
C THR A 101 -28.70 -9.93 12.96
N VAL A 102 -28.01 -9.54 14.03
CA VAL A 102 -27.79 -10.40 15.20
C VAL A 102 -29.00 -10.29 16.12
N GLU A 103 -29.70 -11.41 16.32
CA GLU A 103 -30.80 -11.47 17.28
C GLU A 103 -30.25 -11.27 18.70
N LYS A 104 -30.67 -10.19 19.37
CA LYS A 104 -30.38 -9.99 20.79
C LYS A 104 -31.20 -10.99 21.60
N SER A 105 -30.55 -11.96 22.23
CA SER A 105 -31.20 -13.03 22.97
C SER A 105 -31.02 -12.83 24.48
N GLY A 106 -31.99 -12.19 25.13
CA GLY A 106 -31.95 -12.07 26.58
C GLY A 106 -33.07 -11.24 27.20
N LEU A 107 -33.65 -11.75 28.28
CA LEU A 107 -34.52 -11.02 29.22
C LEU A 107 -33.80 -9.89 29.99
N ILE A 108 -32.48 -9.68 29.75
CA ILE A 108 -31.58 -8.78 30.50
C ILE A 108 -30.64 -7.97 29.56
N ASP A 109 -30.80 -8.06 28.23
CA ASP A 109 -29.93 -7.35 27.26
C ASP A 109 -30.48 -5.95 26.91
N GLY A 110 -29.59 -5.00 26.61
CA GLY A 110 -29.93 -3.80 25.85
C GLY A 110 -30.32 -2.57 26.67
N GLY A 111 -29.48 -2.17 27.62
CA GLY A 111 -29.60 -0.86 28.26
C GLY A 111 -29.07 0.29 27.37
N HIS A 112 -29.55 1.53 27.57
CA HIS A 112 -29.00 2.71 26.87
C HIS A 112 -27.49 2.88 27.04
N ALA A 113 -26.95 2.49 28.20
CA ALA A 113 -25.50 2.52 28.42
C ALA A 113 -24.77 1.53 27.52
N GLU A 114 -25.30 0.31 27.36
CA GLU A 114 -24.74 -0.72 26.49
C GLU A 114 -24.73 -0.26 25.03
N GLU A 115 -25.82 0.33 24.55
CA GLU A 115 -25.92 0.87 23.18
C GLU A 115 -24.85 1.95 22.91
N ILE A 116 -24.63 2.87 23.87
CA ILE A 116 -23.59 3.89 23.76
C ILE A 116 -22.19 3.28 23.72
N PHE A 117 -21.90 2.28 24.58
CA PHE A 117 -20.60 1.63 24.60
C PHE A 117 -20.36 0.77 23.36
N GLU A 118 -21.38 0.05 22.88
CA GLU A 118 -21.33 -0.69 21.61
C GLU A 118 -21.01 0.25 20.46
N ASP A 119 -21.72 1.38 20.34
CA ASP A 119 -21.52 2.32 19.23
C ASP A 119 -20.11 2.92 19.25
N MET A 120 -19.58 3.26 20.43
CA MET A 120 -18.20 3.70 20.60
C MET A 120 -17.19 2.60 20.24
N LEU A 121 -17.49 1.34 20.59
CA LEU A 121 -16.66 0.19 20.25
C LEU A 121 -16.62 -0.03 18.72
N TYR A 122 -17.77 0.05 18.05
CA TYR A 122 -17.84 -0.07 16.59
C TYR A 122 -17.15 1.09 15.88
N ASP A 123 -17.18 2.30 16.44
CA ASP A 123 -16.37 3.42 15.97
C ASP A 123 -14.87 3.09 15.96
N GLU A 124 -14.34 2.58 17.07
CA GLU A 124 -12.91 2.22 17.15
C GLU A 124 -12.56 1.02 16.26
N TYR A 125 -13.43 0.01 16.16
CA TYR A 125 -13.25 -1.09 15.22
C TYR A 125 -13.19 -0.60 13.78
N SER A 126 -14.10 0.29 13.37
CA SER A 126 -14.11 0.82 12.02
C SER A 126 -12.81 1.56 11.66
N LYS A 127 -12.30 2.41 12.58
CA LYS A 127 -11.02 3.11 12.41
C LYS A 127 -9.85 2.13 12.33
N ASN A 128 -9.83 1.14 13.22
CA ASN A 128 -8.75 0.16 13.28
C ASN A 128 -8.72 -0.72 12.03
N LEU A 129 -9.89 -1.19 11.57
CA LEU A 129 -10.02 -1.97 10.34
C LEU A 129 -9.57 -1.16 9.14
N SER A 130 -10.05 0.08 8.94
CA SER A 130 -9.62 0.90 7.80
C SER A 130 -8.14 1.27 7.82
N ALA A 131 -7.54 1.46 9.01
CA ALA A 131 -6.13 1.79 9.12
C ALA A 131 -5.18 0.59 8.90
N ASN A 132 -5.55 -0.59 9.40
CA ASN A 132 -4.67 -1.77 9.42
C ASN A 132 -5.04 -2.83 8.38
N SER A 133 -6.31 -2.88 7.99
CA SER A 133 -6.89 -3.88 7.09
C SER A 133 -7.72 -3.16 6.02
N SER A 134 -7.02 -2.43 5.15
CA SER A 134 -7.60 -1.77 3.97
C SER A 134 -8.48 -2.75 3.19
N LEU A 135 -9.76 -2.42 3.04
CA LEU A 135 -10.68 -3.17 2.16
C LEU A 135 -10.46 -2.80 0.68
N GLY A 136 -9.47 -1.93 0.41
CA GLY A 136 -9.15 -1.41 -0.91
C GLY A 136 -10.03 -0.24 -1.33
N LEU A 137 -11.04 0.14 -0.53
CA LEU A 137 -11.92 1.26 -0.86
C LEU A 137 -11.18 2.59 -0.70
N ALA A 138 -10.36 2.74 0.33
CA ALA A 138 -9.53 3.93 0.52
C ALA A 138 -8.60 4.17 -0.69
N GLU A 139 -8.07 3.11 -1.29
CA GLU A 139 -7.21 3.18 -2.48
C GLU A 139 -7.99 3.59 -3.73
N GLN A 140 -9.21 3.07 -3.90
CA GLN A 140 -10.09 3.45 -5.01
C GLN A 140 -10.54 4.92 -4.91
N ILE A 141 -10.89 5.37 -3.71
CA ILE A 141 -11.24 6.77 -3.43
C ILE A 141 -10.03 7.66 -3.73
N TYR A 142 -8.86 7.31 -3.20
CA TYR A 142 -7.62 8.04 -3.46
C TYR A 142 -7.35 8.14 -4.97
N GLN A 143 -7.41 7.04 -5.71
CA GLN A 143 -7.17 7.02 -7.16
C GLN A 143 -8.15 7.92 -7.92
N SER A 144 -9.43 7.86 -7.57
CA SER A 144 -10.45 8.72 -8.18
C SER A 144 -10.15 10.20 -7.96
N LEU A 145 -9.79 10.57 -6.73
CA LEU A 145 -9.49 11.95 -6.37
C LEU A 145 -8.13 12.43 -6.91
N SER A 146 -7.13 11.56 -6.94
CA SER A 146 -5.77 11.87 -7.40
C SER A 146 -5.65 11.91 -8.92
N SER A 147 -6.61 11.36 -9.66
CA SER A 147 -6.61 11.33 -11.12
C SER A 147 -6.56 12.73 -11.76
N ASN A 148 -7.10 13.74 -11.07
CA ASN A 148 -7.11 15.13 -11.51
C ASN A 148 -5.89 15.93 -11.00
N LEU A 149 -5.00 15.31 -10.21
CA LEU A 149 -3.81 15.96 -9.69
C LEU A 149 -2.65 15.84 -10.68
N PRO A 150 -1.79 16.87 -10.79
CA PRO A 150 -0.57 16.76 -11.58
C PRO A 150 0.31 15.61 -11.08
N PRO A 151 1.07 14.95 -11.97
CA PRO A 151 1.98 13.88 -11.58
C PRO A 151 2.98 14.40 -10.54
N VAL A 152 3.39 13.53 -9.61
CA VAL A 152 4.39 13.86 -8.60
C VAL A 152 5.70 14.23 -9.32
N ASN A 153 6.02 15.52 -9.37
CA ASN A 153 7.23 16.03 -10.00
C ASN A 153 8.46 15.56 -9.21
N ALA A 154 9.25 14.66 -9.80
CA ALA A 154 10.54 14.23 -9.27
C ALA A 154 11.64 15.34 -9.28
N GLY A 155 11.32 16.55 -9.75
CA GLY A 155 12.29 17.63 -10.03
C GLY A 155 12.55 18.66 -8.93
N ILE A 156 11.80 18.70 -7.82
CA ILE A 156 11.96 19.75 -6.79
C ILE A 156 12.84 19.26 -5.63
N ARG A 157 14.03 18.76 -5.95
CA ARG A 157 15.12 18.55 -4.96
C ARG A 157 16.34 19.44 -5.19
N ALA A 158 16.35 20.28 -6.24
CA ALA A 158 17.51 21.10 -6.58
C ALA A 158 17.51 22.52 -5.96
N ASP A 159 16.41 23.00 -5.36
CA ASP A 159 16.39 24.38 -4.88
C ASP A 159 15.61 24.52 -3.56
N ARG A 160 16.26 24.12 -2.47
CA ARG A 160 15.95 24.61 -1.13
C ARG A 160 17.23 24.72 -0.32
N LYS A 161 18.18 25.50 -0.86
CA LYS A 161 19.28 26.11 -0.12
C LYS A 161 19.50 27.52 -0.67
N VAL A 162 18.76 28.48 -0.14
CA VAL A 162 19.23 29.85 0.11
C VAL A 162 18.64 30.28 1.43
#